data_AF-A0A3C0PJR5-F1
#
_entry.id   AF-A0A3C0PJR5-F1
#
_cell.length_a   1.000
_cell.length_b   1.000
_cell.length_c   1.000
_cell.angle_alpha   90.00
_cell.angle_beta   90.00
_cell.angle_gamma   90.00
#
_symmetry.space_group_name_H-M   'P 1'
#
loop_
_entity.id
_entity.type
_entity.pdbx_description
1 polymer ?
#
loop_
_entity_poly.entity_id
_entity_poly.type
_entity_poly.pdbx_seq_one_letter_code
_entity_poly.pdbx_strand_id
1 'polypeptide(L)'
;ANTRDIFVHDNVIRHTGRFGIAARHGPSRISGLTGTSLDYDVNFIVINNRCEDLGGSCVLMSGVWQGLLEGNTFIRSGAMVEPSVSVNRGSGAWFFRSKHVVAQNNVAAFSRGHNDSAGIHVDYNNEHILVQYNFTYDNEGYGTEILGKNKNVIWRYNISVGDGTRKVNVTRPEGGKSQNPGRTLHVSDFAKPEREPSTDVYIYNNTYVISAKSEPNIELTANNLKLWNNLFIVQEAGQLGKRVYVGASKRSTDIEGNGFSGDISSKFVKLDSLPKMLELGITGVLSTPESFAFEREEVKALKDIDKLQHPVFPAAGTGIFSHISRIPLEDFFGNLLAEDAQFIGAGTD
;
A
#
# COMPACT_ATOMS: atom_id res chain seq x y z
N ALA A 1 23.93 0.11 -17.40
CA ALA A 1 23.24 -0.05 -18.70
C ALA A 1 21.85 0.54 -18.54
N ASN A 2 21.38 1.38 -19.48
CA ASN A 2 20.00 1.87 -19.50
C ASN A 2 19.16 0.84 -20.28
N THR A 3 18.52 -0.07 -19.57
CA THR A 3 17.68 -1.10 -20.17
C THR A 3 16.27 -0.54 -20.35
N ARG A 4 15.63 -0.82 -21.49
CA ARG A 4 14.32 -0.26 -21.82
C ARG A 4 13.36 -1.34 -22.30
N ASP A 5 12.07 -1.06 -22.15
CA ASP A 5 10.97 -1.83 -22.76
C ASP A 5 11.00 -3.30 -22.33
N ILE A 6 11.05 -3.50 -21.02
CA ILE A 6 11.14 -4.81 -20.39
C ILE A 6 9.73 -5.25 -20.02
N PHE A 7 9.30 -6.37 -20.59
CA PHE A 7 7.96 -6.90 -20.38
C PHE A 7 8.03 -8.30 -19.76
N VAL A 8 7.46 -8.46 -18.56
CA VAL A 8 7.39 -9.72 -17.82
C VAL A 8 5.92 -10.02 -17.54
N HIS A 9 5.37 -11.00 -18.24
CA HIS A 9 3.93 -11.27 -18.18
C HIS A 9 3.58 -12.76 -18.18
N ASP A 10 2.43 -13.09 -17.56
CA ASP A 10 1.81 -14.41 -17.56
C ASP A 10 2.72 -15.55 -17.05
N ASN A 11 3.62 -15.25 -16.12
CA ASN A 11 4.52 -16.25 -15.52
C ASN A 11 3.98 -16.83 -14.21
N VAL A 12 4.39 -18.05 -13.90
CA VAL A 12 4.29 -18.64 -12.56
C VAL A 12 5.70 -18.76 -11.97
N ILE A 13 5.96 -18.10 -10.85
CA ILE A 13 7.27 -18.08 -10.17
C ILE A 13 7.09 -18.63 -8.76
N ARG A 14 7.85 -19.67 -8.40
CA ARG A 14 7.71 -20.32 -7.11
C ARG A 14 9.05 -20.67 -6.48
N HIS A 15 9.08 -20.75 -5.16
CA HIS A 15 10.17 -21.36 -4.39
C HIS A 15 11.55 -20.71 -4.60
N THR A 16 11.60 -19.40 -4.89
CA THR A 16 12.88 -18.68 -4.96
C THR A 16 13.32 -18.23 -3.56
N GLY A 17 14.63 -18.19 -3.28
CA GLY A 17 15.12 -17.84 -1.93
C GLY A 17 14.96 -16.37 -1.53
N ARG A 18 14.80 -15.44 -2.50
CA ARG A 18 14.76 -13.99 -2.20
C ARG A 18 13.87 -13.15 -3.09
N PHE A 19 14.03 -13.24 -4.41
CA PHE A 19 13.25 -12.44 -5.37
C PHE A 19 12.67 -13.32 -6.46
N GLY A 20 11.49 -12.97 -6.95
CA GLY A 20 10.97 -13.51 -8.21
C GLY A 20 11.48 -12.68 -9.39
N ILE A 21 11.00 -11.45 -9.49
CA ILE A 21 11.28 -10.48 -10.55
C ILE A 21 11.96 -9.27 -9.90
N ALA A 22 13.15 -8.88 -10.35
CA ALA A 22 13.86 -7.75 -9.74
C ALA A 22 14.62 -6.90 -10.76
N ALA A 23 14.15 -5.66 -10.96
CA ALA A 23 14.97 -4.59 -11.53
C ALA A 23 15.83 -3.98 -10.42
N ARG A 24 17.14 -3.88 -10.65
CA ARG A 24 18.13 -3.39 -9.67
C ARG A 24 19.12 -2.44 -10.31
N HIS A 25 18.61 -1.41 -10.98
CA HIS A 25 19.45 -0.37 -11.56
C HIS A 25 20.08 0.43 -10.43
N GLY A 26 21.41 0.56 -10.38
CA GLY A 26 22.10 1.39 -9.39
C GLY A 26 22.28 2.84 -9.85
N PRO A 27 22.39 3.82 -8.94
CA PRO A 27 22.59 5.21 -9.34
C PRO A 27 23.91 5.40 -10.11
N SER A 28 23.86 6.21 -11.15
CA SER A 28 24.95 6.63 -12.00
C SER A 28 25.93 7.50 -11.23
N ARG A 29 27.22 7.33 -11.55
CA ARG A 29 28.32 8.16 -11.04
C ARG A 29 28.76 9.23 -12.05
N ILE A 30 28.08 9.32 -13.18
CA ILE A 30 28.39 10.27 -14.25
C ILE A 30 27.62 11.57 -13.97
N SER A 31 28.36 12.68 -13.88
CA SER A 31 27.79 14.01 -13.66
C SER A 31 26.75 14.34 -14.73
N GLY A 32 25.62 14.93 -14.31
CA GLY A 32 24.52 15.32 -15.20
C GLY A 32 23.54 14.20 -15.57
N LEU A 33 23.80 12.93 -15.21
CA LEU A 33 22.85 11.85 -15.48
C LEU A 33 21.81 11.65 -14.37
N THR A 34 22.15 11.99 -13.12
CA THR A 34 21.25 11.82 -11.97
C THR A 34 19.92 12.50 -12.22
N GLY A 35 18.83 11.75 -12.04
CA GLY A 35 17.48 12.27 -12.24
C GLY A 35 17.04 12.40 -13.70
N THR A 36 17.85 11.94 -14.67
CA THR A 36 17.47 11.74 -16.08
C THR A 36 17.12 10.27 -16.33
N SER A 37 16.38 9.95 -17.39
CA SER A 37 16.03 8.55 -17.73
C SER A 37 17.24 7.66 -18.05
N LEU A 38 18.45 8.23 -18.15
CA LEU A 38 19.70 7.48 -18.32
C LEU A 38 20.20 6.84 -17.01
N ASP A 39 19.62 7.22 -15.87
CA ASP A 39 19.97 6.76 -14.51
C ASP A 39 19.00 5.67 -13.96
N TYR A 40 18.21 5.09 -14.86
CA TYR A 40 17.13 4.15 -14.55
C TYR A 40 17.01 3.08 -15.64
N ASP A 41 16.39 1.96 -15.30
CA ASP A 41 15.73 1.11 -16.29
C ASP A 41 14.38 1.74 -16.64
N VAL A 42 13.99 1.74 -17.91
CA VAL A 42 12.81 2.49 -18.40
C VAL A 42 11.76 1.54 -18.96
N ASN A 43 10.48 1.82 -18.71
CA ASN A 43 9.35 0.99 -19.19
C ASN A 43 9.47 -0.46 -18.68
N PHE A 44 9.39 -0.62 -17.36
CA PHE A 44 9.41 -1.94 -16.72
C PHE A 44 7.98 -2.38 -16.41
N ILE A 45 7.47 -3.29 -17.23
CA ILE A 45 6.07 -3.72 -17.22
C ILE A 45 6.01 -5.15 -16.68
N VAL A 46 5.32 -5.33 -15.55
CA VAL A 46 5.13 -6.60 -14.87
C VAL A 46 3.63 -6.84 -14.71
N ILE A 47 3.05 -7.71 -15.55
CA ILE A 47 1.60 -7.93 -15.56
C ILE A 47 1.20 -9.39 -15.46
N ASN A 48 0.09 -9.68 -14.79
CA ASN A 48 -0.54 -11.01 -14.75
C ASN A 48 0.39 -12.15 -14.32
N ASN A 49 1.44 -11.86 -13.53
CA ASN A 49 2.32 -12.89 -12.99
C ASN A 49 1.75 -13.43 -11.68
N ARG A 50 1.97 -14.71 -11.41
CA ARG A 50 1.65 -15.37 -10.15
C ARG A 50 2.93 -15.79 -9.45
N CYS A 51 3.16 -15.25 -8.25
CA CYS A 51 4.28 -15.60 -7.41
C CYS A 51 3.80 -16.31 -6.16
N GLU A 52 4.33 -17.49 -5.86
CA GLU A 52 3.90 -18.25 -4.68
C GLU A 52 5.08 -18.83 -3.92
N ASP A 53 5.02 -18.72 -2.59
CA ASP A 53 6.00 -19.36 -1.71
C ASP A 53 7.44 -18.91 -2.00
N LEU A 54 7.64 -17.61 -2.07
CA LEU A 54 8.97 -17.02 -2.25
C LEU A 54 9.58 -16.76 -0.87
N GLY A 55 10.85 -17.11 -0.70
CA GLY A 55 11.65 -16.81 0.49
C GLY A 55 11.80 -15.32 0.78
N GLY A 56 11.63 -14.47 -0.23
CA GLY A 56 11.52 -13.03 -0.04
C GLY A 56 10.37 -12.42 -0.84
N SER A 57 10.62 -11.27 -1.47
CA SER A 57 9.57 -10.53 -2.18
C SER A 57 9.40 -11.01 -3.61
N CYS A 58 8.22 -10.90 -4.22
CA CYS A 58 8.15 -11.23 -5.65
C CYS A 58 8.80 -10.15 -6.50
N VAL A 59 8.26 -8.93 -6.47
CA VAL A 59 8.68 -7.88 -7.39
C VAL A 59 9.46 -6.79 -6.67
N LEU A 60 10.66 -6.48 -7.17
CA LEU A 60 11.43 -5.30 -6.80
C LEU A 60 11.58 -4.39 -8.03
N MET A 61 11.09 -3.15 -7.91
CA MET A 61 11.41 -2.07 -8.85
C MET A 61 12.39 -1.10 -8.18
N SER A 62 13.69 -1.39 -8.30
CA SER A 62 14.76 -0.54 -7.80
C SER A 62 15.43 0.21 -8.96
N GLY A 63 15.28 1.53 -8.99
CA GLY A 63 15.84 2.34 -10.08
C GLY A 63 15.08 2.23 -11.39
N VAL A 64 13.74 2.27 -11.32
CA VAL A 64 12.87 2.22 -12.50
C VAL A 64 12.27 3.59 -12.79
N TRP A 65 12.21 3.98 -14.06
CA TRP A 65 11.44 5.11 -14.55
C TRP A 65 10.32 4.56 -15.44
N GLN A 66 9.05 4.87 -15.13
CA GLN A 66 7.88 4.24 -15.76
C GLN A 66 7.84 2.73 -15.46
N GLY A 67 7.34 2.40 -14.26
CA GLY A 67 7.06 1.03 -13.84
C GLY A 67 5.56 0.74 -13.81
N LEU A 68 5.13 -0.37 -14.39
CA LEU A 68 3.74 -0.83 -14.32
C LEU A 68 3.68 -2.20 -13.63
N LEU A 69 2.96 -2.28 -12.52
CA LEU A 69 2.68 -3.51 -11.78
C LEU A 69 1.16 -3.75 -11.80
N GLU A 70 0.68 -4.64 -12.67
CA GLU A 70 -0.75 -4.78 -12.90
C GLU A 70 -1.26 -6.23 -12.95
N GLY A 71 -2.36 -6.53 -12.27
CA GLY A 71 -2.98 -7.86 -12.38
C GLY A 71 -2.18 -9.00 -11.75
N ASN A 72 -1.13 -8.71 -10.99
CA ASN A 72 -0.26 -9.75 -10.43
C ASN A 72 -0.85 -10.33 -9.14
N THR A 73 -0.53 -11.59 -8.86
CA THR A 73 -0.94 -12.30 -7.65
C THR A 73 0.29 -12.74 -6.86
N PHE A 74 0.42 -12.29 -5.62
CA PHE A 74 1.51 -12.63 -4.70
C PHE A 74 0.98 -13.40 -3.51
N ILE A 75 1.41 -14.65 -3.33
CA ILE A 75 0.93 -15.52 -2.26
C ILE A 75 2.12 -15.98 -1.43
N ARG A 76 2.07 -15.74 -0.11
CA ARG A 76 3.07 -16.23 0.86
C ARG A 76 4.50 -15.77 0.53
N SER A 77 4.69 -14.48 0.33
CA SER A 77 6.02 -13.86 0.32
C SER A 77 6.69 -14.00 1.69
N GLY A 78 8.00 -14.22 1.71
CA GLY A 78 8.75 -14.54 2.93
C GLY A 78 8.60 -15.98 3.42
N ALA A 79 8.15 -16.90 2.58
CA ALA A 79 7.99 -18.31 2.92
C ALA A 79 9.32 -19.04 3.16
N MET A 80 9.38 -19.83 4.23
CA MET A 80 10.48 -20.75 4.46
C MET A 80 10.31 -22.03 3.63
N VAL A 81 10.55 -21.94 2.32
CA VAL A 81 10.57 -23.13 1.45
C VAL A 81 11.93 -23.83 1.53
N GLU A 82 13.02 -23.08 1.39
CA GLU A 82 14.39 -23.62 1.40
C GLU A 82 15.21 -22.94 2.51
N PRO A 83 15.28 -23.51 3.73
CA PRO A 83 15.89 -22.85 4.89
C PRO A 83 17.33 -22.39 4.69
N SER A 84 18.08 -23.00 3.77
CA SER A 84 19.48 -22.66 3.47
C SER A 84 19.65 -21.36 2.67
N VAL A 85 18.61 -20.92 1.96
CA VAL A 85 18.68 -19.76 1.05
C VAL A 85 17.53 -18.76 1.23
N SER A 86 16.41 -19.17 1.85
CA SER A 86 15.27 -18.31 2.09
C SER A 86 15.63 -17.19 3.06
N VAL A 87 15.42 -15.95 2.64
CA VAL A 87 15.57 -14.78 3.52
C VAL A 87 14.47 -14.67 4.56
N ASN A 88 13.38 -15.44 4.40
CA ASN A 88 12.23 -15.56 5.29
C ASN A 88 11.60 -14.21 5.67
N ARG A 89 11.56 -13.33 4.67
CA ARG A 89 10.99 -11.99 4.77
C ARG A 89 10.74 -11.43 3.38
N GLY A 90 9.51 -11.02 3.10
CA GLY A 90 9.23 -10.31 1.86
C GLY A 90 7.82 -9.76 1.78
N SER A 91 7.68 -8.72 0.96
CA SER A 91 6.38 -8.20 0.53
C SER A 91 6.01 -8.79 -0.84
N GLY A 92 4.77 -8.69 -1.28
CA GLY A 92 4.41 -9.04 -2.67
C GLY A 92 5.24 -8.24 -3.69
N ALA A 93 5.22 -6.91 -3.57
CA ALA A 93 6.04 -6.02 -4.37
C ALA A 93 6.52 -4.78 -3.59
N TRP A 94 7.63 -4.18 -4.03
CA TRP A 94 8.06 -2.90 -3.49
C TRP A 94 8.92 -2.06 -4.46
N PHE A 95 8.90 -0.75 -4.22
CA PHE A 95 9.50 0.26 -5.10
C PHE A 95 10.53 1.09 -4.35
N PHE A 96 11.74 1.20 -4.92
CA PHE A 96 12.86 1.90 -4.32
C PHE A 96 13.58 2.76 -5.35
N ARG A 97 13.89 4.03 -5.04
CA ARG A 97 14.55 4.95 -5.99
C ARG A 97 13.91 4.92 -7.39
N SER A 98 12.59 4.95 -7.48
CA SER A 98 11.86 4.84 -8.74
C SER A 98 10.98 6.06 -9.02
N LYS A 99 10.69 6.29 -10.29
CA LYS A 99 9.89 7.42 -10.78
C LYS A 99 8.72 6.96 -11.63
N HIS A 100 7.53 7.51 -11.41
CA HIS A 100 6.32 7.16 -12.14
C HIS A 100 6.06 5.65 -12.10
N VAL A 101 5.62 5.15 -10.95
CA VAL A 101 5.22 3.74 -10.80
C VAL A 101 3.72 3.67 -10.56
N VAL A 102 3.05 2.79 -11.29
CA VAL A 102 1.64 2.44 -11.07
C VAL A 102 1.57 0.99 -10.60
N ALA A 103 0.89 0.76 -9.49
CA ALA A 103 0.54 -0.55 -8.97
C ALA A 103 -0.98 -0.67 -8.89
N GLN A 104 -1.59 -1.46 -9.76
CA GLN A 104 -3.04 -1.61 -9.78
C GLN A 104 -3.55 -3.02 -10.02
N ASN A 105 -4.76 -3.31 -9.54
CA ASN A 105 -5.44 -4.59 -9.78
C ASN A 105 -4.62 -5.81 -9.33
N ASN A 106 -3.71 -5.64 -8.35
CA ASN A 106 -2.90 -6.74 -7.82
C ASN A 106 -3.57 -7.35 -6.59
N VAL A 107 -3.29 -8.62 -6.37
CA VAL A 107 -3.65 -9.36 -5.15
C VAL A 107 -2.37 -9.72 -4.39
N ALA A 108 -2.31 -9.43 -3.10
CA ALA A 108 -1.18 -9.83 -2.26
C ALA A 108 -1.67 -10.42 -0.93
N ALA A 109 -1.33 -11.68 -0.67
CA ALA A 109 -1.82 -12.37 0.51
C ALA A 109 -0.76 -13.15 1.27
N PHE A 110 -0.94 -13.22 2.59
CA PHE A 110 -0.21 -14.11 3.48
C PHE A 110 1.30 -13.86 3.56
N SER A 111 1.77 -12.62 3.33
CA SER A 111 3.18 -12.29 3.50
C SER A 111 3.61 -12.48 4.96
N ARG A 112 4.79 -13.08 5.19
CA ARG A 112 5.33 -13.38 6.52
C ARG A 112 6.77 -12.91 6.64
N GLY A 113 7.15 -12.58 7.88
CA GLY A 113 8.54 -12.31 8.19
C GLY A 113 8.73 -11.34 9.35
N HIS A 114 9.94 -11.39 9.89
CA HIS A 114 10.33 -10.61 11.06
C HIS A 114 10.43 -9.09 10.83
N ASN A 115 10.39 -8.61 9.58
CA ASN A 115 10.40 -7.19 9.16
C ASN A 115 9.58 -7.04 7.86
N ASP A 116 9.31 -5.83 7.38
CA ASP A 116 8.59 -5.54 6.12
C ASP A 116 7.27 -6.32 6.03
N SER A 117 7.14 -7.26 5.08
CA SER A 117 6.02 -8.23 4.92
C SER A 117 4.64 -7.60 4.71
N ALA A 118 4.59 -6.55 3.90
CA ALA A 118 3.35 -5.95 3.41
C ALA A 118 2.88 -6.65 2.13
N GLY A 119 1.66 -6.36 1.68
CA GLY A 119 1.21 -6.79 0.35
C GLY A 119 2.01 -6.09 -0.77
N ILE A 120 1.93 -4.77 -0.80
CA ILE A 120 2.73 -3.89 -1.66
C ILE A 120 3.24 -2.76 -0.76
N HIS A 121 4.44 -2.24 -0.99
CA HIS A 121 4.87 -1.04 -0.28
C HIS A 121 5.72 -0.08 -1.11
N VAL A 122 5.75 1.17 -0.67
CA VAL A 122 6.63 2.21 -1.21
C VAL A 122 7.81 2.37 -0.26
N ASP A 123 8.97 1.86 -0.67
CA ASP A 123 10.24 2.03 0.07
C ASP A 123 10.69 3.51 -0.08
N TYR A 124 11.92 3.87 0.29
CA TYR A 124 12.35 5.27 0.26
C TYR A 124 12.84 5.77 -1.11
N ASN A 125 12.85 7.09 -1.27
CA ASN A 125 13.47 7.82 -2.38
C ASN A 125 12.74 7.71 -3.75
N ASN A 126 11.42 7.51 -3.75
CA ASN A 126 10.59 7.46 -4.95
C ASN A 126 9.91 8.80 -5.28
N GLU A 127 9.49 8.97 -6.54
CA GLU A 127 8.75 10.15 -7.00
C GLU A 127 7.58 9.74 -7.91
N HIS A 128 6.38 10.26 -7.65
CA HIS A 128 5.15 9.93 -8.40
C HIS A 128 4.83 8.44 -8.38
N ILE A 129 4.20 7.98 -7.30
CA ILE A 129 3.78 6.59 -7.14
C ILE A 129 2.26 6.54 -6.97
N LEU A 130 1.60 5.70 -7.76
CA LEU A 130 0.16 5.46 -7.70
C LEU A 130 -0.09 4.00 -7.32
N VAL A 131 -0.71 3.76 -6.17
CA VAL A 131 -1.16 2.44 -5.70
C VAL A 131 -2.69 2.48 -5.64
N GLN A 132 -3.36 1.77 -6.54
CA GLN A 132 -4.82 1.81 -6.64
C GLN A 132 -5.46 0.45 -6.96
N TYR A 133 -6.68 0.20 -6.50
CA TYR A 133 -7.44 -1.00 -6.89
C TYR A 133 -6.73 -2.32 -6.54
N ASN A 134 -5.90 -2.34 -5.50
CA ASN A 134 -5.25 -3.56 -5.04
C ASN A 134 -6.02 -4.18 -3.87
N PHE A 135 -6.01 -5.51 -3.81
CA PHE A 135 -6.55 -6.28 -2.70
C PHE A 135 -5.43 -6.94 -1.91
N THR A 136 -5.34 -6.65 -0.62
CA THR A 136 -4.34 -7.24 0.28
C THR A 136 -5.01 -7.97 1.43
N TYR A 137 -4.50 -9.17 1.73
CA TYR A 137 -5.13 -10.06 2.70
C TYR A 137 -4.13 -10.76 3.62
N ASP A 138 -4.31 -10.57 4.93
CA ASP A 138 -3.56 -11.24 6.00
C ASP A 138 -2.03 -11.17 5.78
N ASN A 139 -1.51 -10.01 5.39
CA ASN A 139 -0.08 -9.76 5.37
C ASN A 139 0.37 -9.33 6.76
N GLU A 140 1.33 -10.07 7.31
CA GLU A 140 1.70 -9.91 8.72
C GLU A 140 2.20 -8.49 9.03
N GLY A 141 2.90 -7.88 8.08
CA GLY A 141 3.61 -6.65 8.29
C GLY A 141 2.76 -5.41 8.42
N TYR A 142 2.21 -4.98 7.29
CA TYR A 142 1.52 -3.70 7.18
C TYR A 142 0.41 -3.75 6.13
N GLY A 143 -0.65 -2.96 6.34
CA GLY A 143 -1.67 -2.71 5.32
C GLY A 143 -1.15 -1.73 4.27
N THR A 144 -0.96 -0.48 4.67
CA THR A 144 -0.29 0.55 3.88
C THR A 144 1.10 0.83 4.45
N GLU A 145 2.15 0.56 3.68
CA GLU A 145 3.53 0.87 4.05
C GLU A 145 4.13 1.88 3.06
N ILE A 146 4.51 3.04 3.60
CA ILE A 146 5.18 4.13 2.90
C ILE A 146 6.34 4.58 3.78
N LEU A 147 7.57 4.37 3.31
CA LEU A 147 8.77 4.82 4.01
C LEU A 147 9.08 6.29 3.67
N GLY A 148 10.25 6.77 4.06
CA GLY A 148 10.65 8.17 3.96
C GLY A 148 11.11 8.60 2.58
N LYS A 149 11.41 9.90 2.42
CA LYS A 149 12.02 10.49 1.23
C LYS A 149 11.25 10.24 -0.08
N ASN A 150 9.95 9.99 -0.01
CA ASN A 150 9.11 9.90 -1.19
C ASN A 150 8.49 11.27 -1.51
N LYS A 151 8.17 11.50 -2.77
CA LYS A 151 7.44 12.68 -3.23
C LYS A 151 6.24 12.25 -4.06
N ASN A 152 5.05 12.75 -3.72
CA ASN A 152 3.82 12.49 -4.46
C ASN A 152 3.49 10.98 -4.50
N VAL A 153 3.02 10.46 -3.37
CA VAL A 153 2.50 9.08 -3.26
C VAL A 153 0.99 9.15 -3.16
N ILE A 154 0.30 8.50 -4.09
CA ILE A 154 -1.16 8.39 -4.15
C ILE A 154 -1.53 6.94 -3.85
N TRP A 155 -2.28 6.72 -2.79
CA TRP A 155 -2.74 5.40 -2.33
C TRP A 155 -4.26 5.43 -2.18
N ARG A 156 -4.98 4.87 -3.16
CA ARG A 156 -6.43 5.05 -3.26
C ARG A 156 -7.22 3.84 -3.70
N TYR A 157 -8.47 3.71 -3.30
CA TYR A 157 -9.36 2.64 -3.77
C TYR A 157 -8.75 1.24 -3.60
N ASN A 158 -7.97 1.01 -2.54
CA ASN A 158 -7.47 -0.32 -2.20
C ASN A 158 -8.29 -0.92 -1.06
N ILE A 159 -8.38 -2.25 -1.02
CA ILE A 159 -9.01 -3.00 0.05
C ILE A 159 -7.93 -3.80 0.77
N SER A 160 -7.75 -3.55 2.07
CA SER A 160 -6.76 -4.20 2.94
C SER A 160 -7.47 -4.89 4.09
N VAL A 161 -7.24 -6.19 4.26
CA VAL A 161 -8.03 -7.04 5.15
C VAL A 161 -7.12 -7.91 5.99
N GLY A 162 -7.15 -7.74 7.31
CA GLY A 162 -6.33 -8.50 8.24
C GLY A 162 -4.83 -8.23 8.11
N ASP A 163 -4.43 -7.15 7.43
CA ASP A 163 -3.03 -6.78 7.32
C ASP A 163 -2.53 -6.08 8.59
N GLY A 164 -1.23 -6.19 8.88
CA GLY A 164 -0.61 -5.49 9.98
C GLY A 164 -0.71 -6.18 11.34
N THR A 165 -0.86 -7.51 11.35
CA THR A 165 -1.10 -8.31 12.56
C THR A 165 0.18 -8.70 13.32
N ARG A 166 1.36 -8.29 12.84
CA ARG A 166 2.67 -8.68 13.39
C ARG A 166 2.78 -8.43 14.89
N LYS A 167 3.07 -9.51 15.63
CA LYS A 167 3.45 -9.47 17.04
C LYS A 167 4.97 -9.33 17.19
N VAL A 168 5.37 -8.43 18.10
CA VAL A 168 6.78 -8.25 18.49
C VAL A 168 7.20 -9.30 19.50
N ASN A 169 8.51 -9.59 19.55
CA ASN A 169 9.13 -10.48 20.53
C ASN A 169 8.62 -11.94 20.55
N VAL A 170 7.83 -12.34 19.55
CA VAL A 170 7.42 -13.72 19.31
C VAL A 170 8.50 -14.46 18.53
N THR A 171 8.86 -15.66 18.97
CA THR A 171 9.78 -16.55 18.26
C THR A 171 9.12 -17.04 16.97
N ARG A 172 9.88 -17.00 15.88
CA ARG A 172 9.38 -17.30 14.54
C ARG A 172 10.00 -18.58 14.00
N PRO A 173 9.31 -19.32 13.09
CA PRO A 173 9.87 -20.50 12.45
C PRO A 173 11.24 -20.21 11.80
N GLU A 174 11.40 -19.04 11.21
CA GLU A 174 12.64 -18.53 10.59
C GLU A 174 13.76 -18.12 11.54
N GLY A 175 13.52 -18.23 12.84
CA GLY A 175 14.44 -17.73 13.85
C GLY A 175 14.36 -16.22 14.01
N GLY A 176 14.91 -15.75 15.12
CA GLY A 176 14.82 -14.34 15.51
C GLY A 176 13.43 -13.93 16.01
N LYS A 177 13.29 -12.62 16.22
CA LYS A 177 12.10 -11.97 16.75
C LYS A 177 11.94 -10.63 16.05
N SER A 178 10.71 -10.25 15.71
CA SER A 178 10.45 -8.89 15.26
C SER A 178 10.55 -7.92 16.43
N GLN A 179 11.16 -6.77 16.20
CA GLN A 179 11.06 -5.59 17.07
C GLN A 179 10.05 -4.56 16.56
N ASN A 180 9.60 -4.73 15.32
CA ASN A 180 8.64 -3.84 14.67
C ASN A 180 7.23 -4.43 14.78
N PRO A 181 6.27 -3.74 15.44
CA PRO A 181 4.90 -4.19 15.49
C PRO A 181 4.21 -3.99 14.14
N GLY A 182 3.16 -4.76 13.91
CA GLY A 182 2.33 -4.58 12.73
C GLY A 182 1.51 -3.30 12.81
N ARG A 183 1.21 -2.73 11.65
CA ARG A 183 0.46 -1.47 11.53
C ARG A 183 -0.48 -1.51 10.34
N THR A 184 -1.71 -1.04 10.51
CA THR A 184 -2.63 -0.84 9.38
C THR A 184 -2.12 0.30 8.49
N LEU A 185 -1.66 1.39 9.10
CA LEU A 185 -1.01 2.51 8.42
C LEU A 185 0.42 2.67 8.96
N HIS A 186 1.42 2.48 8.09
CA HIS A 186 2.83 2.71 8.36
C HIS A 186 3.40 3.74 7.39
N VAL A 187 3.19 5.02 7.70
CA VAL A 187 3.84 6.13 7.01
C VAL A 187 4.97 6.64 7.90
N SER A 188 6.21 6.35 7.54
CA SER A 188 7.40 6.70 8.34
C SER A 188 8.36 7.63 7.61
N ASP A 189 9.27 8.23 8.35
CA ASP A 189 10.41 9.00 7.84
C ASP A 189 11.64 8.13 7.54
N PHE A 190 11.50 6.80 7.56
CA PHE A 190 12.65 5.92 7.39
C PHE A 190 13.23 6.07 5.99
N ALA A 191 14.44 6.59 5.91
CA ALA A 191 15.24 6.63 4.70
C ALA A 191 16.72 6.44 5.06
N LYS A 192 17.53 6.16 4.05
CA LYS A 192 18.98 6.08 4.18
C LYS A 192 19.65 7.02 3.17
N PRO A 193 20.80 7.62 3.54
CA PRO A 193 21.53 7.46 4.81
C PRO A 193 20.86 8.14 6.01
N GLU A 194 20.09 9.20 5.77
CA GLU A 194 19.39 9.98 6.79
C GLU A 194 17.88 9.76 6.70
N ARG A 195 17.21 9.85 7.85
CA ARG A 195 15.74 9.82 7.91
C ARG A 195 15.19 11.14 7.38
N GLU A 196 14.17 11.04 6.55
CA GLU A 196 13.57 12.18 5.88
C GLU A 196 12.09 11.86 5.64
N PRO A 197 11.14 12.64 6.16
CA PRO A 197 9.72 12.42 5.89
C PRO A 197 9.41 12.53 4.40
N SER A 198 8.50 11.68 3.92
CA SER A 198 7.93 11.83 2.58
C SER A 198 7.11 13.13 2.48
N THR A 199 6.99 13.69 1.28
CA THR A 199 6.20 14.90 1.00
C THR A 199 5.08 14.58 0.01
N ASP A 200 3.90 15.18 0.20
CA ASP A 200 2.72 14.99 -0.64
C ASP A 200 2.26 13.52 -0.67
N VAL A 201 1.77 13.04 0.47
CA VAL A 201 1.25 11.68 0.63
C VAL A 201 -0.25 11.73 0.72
N TYR A 202 -0.95 11.05 -0.18
CA TYR A 202 -2.41 11.03 -0.25
C TYR A 202 -2.89 9.59 -0.07
N ILE A 203 -3.60 9.32 1.02
CA ILE A 203 -4.20 8.02 1.31
C ILE A 203 -5.71 8.26 1.39
N TYR A 204 -6.47 7.86 0.38
CA TYR A 204 -7.90 8.16 0.36
C TYR A 204 -8.78 7.09 -0.27
N ASN A 205 -10.05 7.02 0.15
CA ASN A 205 -11.00 6.05 -0.38
C ASN A 205 -10.46 4.61 -0.34
N ASN A 206 -9.77 4.22 0.74
CA ASN A 206 -9.38 2.82 0.96
C ASN A 206 -10.27 2.19 2.02
N THR A 207 -10.52 0.88 1.92
CA THR A 207 -11.21 0.11 2.95
C THR A 207 -10.20 -0.74 3.72
N TYR A 208 -10.14 -0.56 5.04
CA TYR A 208 -9.29 -1.31 5.94
C TYR A 208 -10.14 -2.12 6.91
N VAL A 209 -9.98 -3.45 6.88
CA VAL A 209 -10.66 -4.37 7.78
C VAL A 209 -9.64 -4.98 8.73
N ILE A 210 -9.84 -4.75 10.03
CA ILE A 210 -8.94 -5.21 11.07
C ILE A 210 -9.49 -6.53 11.59
N SER A 211 -8.67 -7.58 11.50
CA SER A 211 -9.10 -8.94 11.82
C SER A 211 -9.36 -9.12 13.32
N ALA A 212 -10.28 -10.02 13.65
CA ALA A 212 -10.58 -10.39 15.04
C ALA A 212 -9.30 -10.74 15.82
N LYS A 213 -9.24 -10.33 17.09
CA LYS A 213 -8.10 -10.59 18.02
C LYS A 213 -6.75 -10.05 17.54
N SER A 214 -6.74 -9.10 16.61
CA SER A 214 -5.55 -8.35 16.20
C SER A 214 -5.57 -6.92 16.74
N GLU A 215 -4.38 -6.33 16.89
CA GLU A 215 -4.22 -5.00 17.49
C GLU A 215 -3.19 -4.14 16.71
N PRO A 216 -3.37 -3.94 15.39
CA PRO A 216 -2.44 -3.15 14.59
C PRO A 216 -2.28 -1.71 15.10
N ASN A 217 -1.04 -1.21 15.02
CA ASN A 217 -0.73 0.18 15.36
C ASN A 217 -0.93 1.13 14.17
N ILE A 218 -0.77 2.42 14.41
CA ILE A 218 -0.78 3.48 13.40
C ILE A 218 0.47 4.35 13.56
N GLU A 219 1.12 4.65 12.44
CA GLU A 219 2.23 5.61 12.36
C GLU A 219 2.03 6.53 11.15
N LEU A 220 2.02 7.84 11.40
CA LEU A 220 1.79 8.88 10.39
C LEU A 220 2.87 9.96 10.46
N THR A 221 3.88 9.87 9.61
CA THR A 221 5.00 10.82 9.53
C THR A 221 5.31 11.18 8.08
N ALA A 222 4.71 12.29 7.62
CA ALA A 222 4.97 12.87 6.31
C ALA A 222 4.66 14.37 6.33
N ASN A 223 5.23 15.12 5.38
CA ASN A 223 4.88 16.50 5.10
C ASN A 223 3.75 16.52 4.07
N ASN A 224 2.71 17.34 4.29
CA ASN A 224 1.52 17.37 3.43
C ASN A 224 0.87 15.98 3.29
N LEU A 225 0.53 15.37 4.44
CA LEU A 225 -0.17 14.09 4.50
C LEU A 225 -1.67 14.34 4.45
N LYS A 226 -2.35 13.69 3.51
CA LYS A 226 -3.81 13.70 3.34
C LYS A 226 -4.36 12.30 3.60
N LEU A 227 -5.23 12.15 4.59
CA LEU A 227 -5.91 10.88 4.90
C LEU A 227 -7.42 11.12 4.84
N TRP A 228 -8.03 10.80 3.70
CA TRP A 228 -9.40 11.23 3.40
C TRP A 228 -10.34 10.09 3.05
N ASN A 229 -11.57 10.13 3.53
CA ASN A 229 -12.63 9.22 3.07
C ASN A 229 -12.24 7.73 3.12
N ASN A 230 -11.35 7.31 4.02
CA ASN A 230 -11.03 5.90 4.20
C ASN A 230 -12.03 5.27 5.18
N LEU A 231 -12.34 4.00 4.97
CA LEU A 231 -13.23 3.23 5.82
C LEU A 231 -12.41 2.29 6.69
N PHE A 232 -12.53 2.39 8.02
CA PHE A 232 -11.89 1.50 8.98
C PHE A 232 -12.95 0.68 9.70
N ILE A 233 -12.86 -0.65 9.59
CA ILE A 233 -13.80 -1.58 10.22
C ILE A 233 -13.02 -2.56 11.07
N VAL A 234 -13.39 -2.66 12.35
CA VAL A 234 -12.75 -3.56 13.30
C VAL A 234 -13.70 -4.71 13.60
N GLN A 235 -13.27 -5.93 13.27
CA GLN A 235 -14.01 -7.14 13.62
C GLN A 235 -14.04 -7.37 15.13
N GLU A 236 -14.96 -8.23 15.57
CA GLU A 236 -15.16 -8.57 16.99
C GLU A 236 -13.84 -8.92 17.70
N ALA A 237 -13.63 -8.31 18.87
CA ALA A 237 -12.43 -8.44 19.69
C ALA A 237 -11.09 -8.03 19.02
N GLY A 238 -11.13 -7.40 17.84
CA GLY A 238 -10.00 -6.65 17.29
C GLY A 238 -9.93 -5.24 17.88
N GLN A 239 -8.80 -4.56 17.68
CA GLN A 239 -8.62 -3.15 18.04
C GLN A 239 -7.72 -2.45 17.01
N LEU A 240 -8.10 -1.26 16.54
CA LEU A 240 -7.23 -0.44 15.69
C LEU A 240 -6.55 0.67 16.49
N GLY A 241 -5.24 0.83 16.30
CA GLY A 241 -4.50 1.98 16.83
C GLY A 241 -4.17 1.83 18.31
N LYS A 242 -3.86 0.61 18.77
CA LYS A 242 -3.37 0.36 20.14
C LYS A 242 -2.24 1.31 20.52
N ARG A 243 -1.37 1.61 19.57
CA ARG A 243 -0.48 2.79 19.57
C ARG A 243 -0.74 3.61 18.32
N VAL A 244 -0.90 4.92 18.51
CA VAL A 244 -1.01 5.92 17.44
C VAL A 244 0.17 6.86 17.60
N TYR A 245 1.03 6.92 16.58
CA TYR A 245 2.13 7.88 16.49
C TYR A 245 1.89 8.82 15.32
N VAL A 246 1.99 10.12 15.58
CA VAL A 246 1.96 11.17 14.56
C VAL A 246 3.23 11.99 14.71
N GLY A 247 4.04 12.01 13.66
CA GLY A 247 5.30 12.73 13.62
C GLY A 247 5.13 14.25 13.74
N ALA A 248 6.23 14.96 13.98
CA ALA A 248 6.24 16.39 14.31
C ALA A 248 5.82 17.35 13.17
N SER A 249 5.41 16.84 12.00
CA SER A 249 4.91 17.61 10.86
C SER A 249 3.43 18.02 10.97
N LYS A 250 2.85 18.02 12.18
CA LYS A 250 1.41 18.25 12.47
C LYS A 250 0.77 19.46 11.77
N ARG A 251 1.54 20.48 11.37
CA ARG A 251 1.03 21.65 10.62
C ARG A 251 0.70 21.35 9.15
N SER A 252 1.00 20.14 8.66
CA SER A 252 0.79 19.73 7.27
C SER A 252 0.07 18.39 7.14
N THR A 253 -0.57 17.91 8.20
CA THR A 253 -1.40 16.69 8.17
C THR A 253 -2.86 17.09 8.18
N ASP A 254 -3.61 16.53 7.26
CA ASP A 254 -5.02 16.78 7.05
C ASP A 254 -5.71 15.42 6.96
N ILE A 255 -6.54 15.16 7.96
CA ILE A 255 -7.26 13.90 8.16
C ILE A 255 -8.72 14.30 8.28
N GLU A 256 -9.54 13.85 7.34
CA GLU A 256 -10.90 14.35 7.20
C GLU A 256 -11.81 13.30 6.56
N GLY A 257 -13.04 13.19 7.05
CA GLY A 257 -14.10 12.44 6.37
C GLY A 257 -13.95 10.92 6.43
N ASN A 258 -13.07 10.38 7.28
CA ASN A 258 -12.89 8.94 7.39
C ASN A 258 -14.05 8.30 8.19
N GLY A 259 -14.41 7.09 7.80
CA GLY A 259 -15.44 6.27 8.43
C GLY A 259 -14.83 5.27 9.41
N PHE A 260 -15.48 5.09 10.56
CA PHE A 260 -14.98 4.26 11.66
C PHE A 260 -16.10 3.36 12.20
N SER A 261 -15.89 2.03 12.19
CA SER A 261 -16.78 1.03 12.79
C SER A 261 -15.99 0.08 13.70
N GLY A 262 -16.42 -0.10 14.94
CA GLY A 262 -15.81 -1.00 15.94
C GLY A 262 -14.79 -0.33 16.90
N ASP A 263 -13.95 -1.13 17.57
CA ASP A 263 -12.98 -0.65 18.58
C ASP A 263 -11.77 0.04 17.93
N ILE A 264 -11.88 1.35 17.79
CA ILE A 264 -10.86 2.20 17.17
C ILE A 264 -10.36 3.22 18.19
N SER A 265 -9.05 3.40 18.23
CA SER A 265 -8.39 4.34 19.12
C SER A 265 -9.00 5.74 19.05
N SER A 266 -9.54 6.22 20.17
CA SER A 266 -10.06 7.59 20.26
C SER A 266 -9.00 8.65 19.94
N LYS A 267 -7.70 8.34 20.11
CA LYS A 267 -6.62 9.23 19.69
C LYS A 267 -6.57 9.38 18.18
N PHE A 268 -6.84 8.31 17.43
CA PHE A 268 -6.85 8.35 15.97
C PHE A 268 -8.10 9.05 15.45
N VAL A 269 -9.29 8.68 15.95
CA VAL A 269 -10.56 9.32 15.58
C VAL A 269 -10.53 10.84 15.80
N LYS A 270 -9.93 11.31 16.91
CA LYS A 270 -9.80 12.75 17.22
C LYS A 270 -8.82 13.52 16.32
N LEU A 271 -8.03 12.84 15.50
CA LEU A 271 -7.20 13.52 14.50
C LEU A 271 -8.00 13.91 13.27
N ASP A 272 -9.13 13.24 13.04
CA ASP A 272 -10.03 13.53 11.94
C ASP A 272 -10.89 14.77 12.26
N SER A 273 -10.96 15.73 11.33
CA SER A 273 -11.80 16.92 11.47
C SER A 273 -13.29 16.63 11.34
N LEU A 274 -13.66 15.62 10.55
CA LEU A 274 -15.04 15.23 10.22
C LEU A 274 -15.21 13.69 10.29
N PRO A 275 -14.96 13.05 11.44
CA PRO A 275 -15.06 11.59 11.55
C PRO A 275 -16.52 11.15 11.41
N LYS A 276 -16.76 10.10 10.60
CA LYS A 276 -18.07 9.44 10.53
C LYS A 276 -18.03 8.13 11.32
N MET A 277 -18.73 8.08 12.45
CA MET A 277 -18.94 6.82 13.15
C MET A 277 -20.04 6.02 12.45
N LEU A 278 -19.78 4.74 12.20
CA LEU A 278 -20.64 3.82 11.46
C LEU A 278 -20.88 2.55 12.28
N GLU A 279 -21.98 1.88 12.00
CA GLU A 279 -22.31 0.56 12.55
C GLU A 279 -22.36 -0.45 11.41
N LEU A 280 -21.18 -0.86 10.93
CA LEU A 280 -21.06 -1.85 9.85
C LEU A 280 -20.76 -3.22 10.43
N GLY A 281 -21.53 -4.22 10.00
CA GLY A 281 -21.27 -5.63 10.29
C GLY A 281 -20.54 -6.31 9.14
N ILE A 282 -19.47 -7.05 9.44
CA ILE A 282 -18.88 -8.00 8.49
C ILE A 282 -19.23 -9.40 8.97
N THR A 283 -20.11 -10.09 8.24
CA THR A 283 -20.52 -11.45 8.55
C THR A 283 -20.04 -12.40 7.45
N GLY A 284 -19.56 -13.60 7.82
CA GLY A 284 -19.12 -14.62 6.86
C GLY A 284 -17.61 -14.80 6.72
N VAL A 285 -17.19 -15.56 5.70
CA VAL A 285 -15.79 -15.90 5.44
C VAL A 285 -15.13 -14.79 4.63
N LEU A 286 -14.14 -14.14 5.22
CA LEU A 286 -13.28 -13.16 4.54
C LEU A 286 -12.49 -13.87 3.43
N SER A 287 -12.95 -13.76 2.18
CA SER A 287 -12.36 -14.53 1.08
C SER A 287 -12.09 -13.70 -0.17
N THR A 288 -12.99 -12.79 -0.53
CA THR A 288 -12.89 -11.99 -1.76
C THR A 288 -13.22 -10.52 -1.49
N PRO A 289 -12.79 -9.60 -2.38
CA PRO A 289 -13.09 -8.17 -2.24
C PRO A 289 -14.58 -7.86 -2.07
N GLU A 290 -15.47 -8.62 -2.72
CA GLU A 290 -16.92 -8.41 -2.70
C GLU A 290 -17.52 -8.55 -1.30
N SER A 291 -16.86 -9.30 -0.41
CA SER A 291 -17.27 -9.39 1.01
C SER A 291 -17.05 -8.08 1.79
N PHE A 292 -16.43 -7.08 1.15
CA PHE A 292 -16.10 -5.77 1.70
C PHE A 292 -16.68 -4.62 0.88
N ALA A 293 -17.60 -4.92 -0.04
CA ALA A 293 -18.47 -3.93 -0.65
C ALA A 293 -19.56 -3.55 0.36
N PHE A 294 -19.81 -2.25 0.49
CA PHE A 294 -20.88 -1.72 1.33
C PHE A 294 -21.83 -0.90 0.46
N GLU A 295 -23.11 -0.93 0.83
CA GLU A 295 -24.13 -0.14 0.15
C GLU A 295 -23.80 1.35 0.25
N ARG A 296 -23.90 2.08 -0.86
CA ARG A 296 -23.57 3.52 -0.93
C ARG A 296 -24.20 4.37 0.17
N GLU A 297 -25.44 4.05 0.58
CA GLU A 297 -26.14 4.83 1.61
C GLU A 297 -25.53 4.64 3.01
N GLU A 298 -24.99 3.46 3.32
CA GLU A 298 -24.34 3.19 4.60
C GLU A 298 -23.01 3.96 4.71
N VAL A 299 -22.25 3.98 3.62
CA VAL A 299 -20.92 4.60 3.57
C VAL A 299 -20.88 5.94 2.85
N LYS A 300 -22.03 6.62 2.75
CA LYS A 300 -22.14 7.96 2.17
C LYS A 300 -21.23 8.96 2.88
N ALA A 301 -20.48 9.77 2.12
CA ALA A 301 -19.66 10.83 2.69
C ALA A 301 -20.54 11.94 3.32
N LEU A 302 -19.96 12.72 4.24
CA LEU A 302 -20.67 13.84 4.86
C LEU A 302 -20.89 14.95 3.82
N LYS A 303 -22.09 15.57 3.84
CA LYS A 303 -22.32 16.83 3.12
C LYS A 303 -21.35 17.86 3.69
N ASP A 304 -20.69 18.62 2.81
CA ASP A 304 -19.66 19.64 3.10
C ASP A 304 -18.20 19.16 3.10
N ILE A 305 -17.91 17.89 2.81
CA ILE A 305 -16.57 17.52 2.34
C ILE A 305 -16.46 18.12 0.93
N ASP A 306 -15.65 19.17 0.79
CA ASP A 306 -15.36 19.80 -0.50
C ASP A 306 -15.15 18.73 -1.57
N LYS A 307 -15.61 18.98 -2.82
CA LYS A 307 -15.37 18.07 -3.95
C LYS A 307 -13.90 17.64 -3.93
N LEU A 308 -13.63 16.39 -3.52
CA LEU A 308 -12.28 15.92 -3.27
C LEU A 308 -11.44 16.22 -4.50
N GLN A 309 -10.48 17.13 -4.38
CA GLN A 309 -9.61 17.42 -5.51
C GLN A 309 -8.62 16.28 -5.63
N HIS A 310 -8.96 15.31 -6.48
CA HIS A 310 -8.12 14.13 -6.67
C HIS A 310 -6.70 14.54 -7.05
N PRO A 311 -5.67 14.10 -6.30
CA PRO A 311 -4.28 14.30 -6.71
C PRO A 311 -4.07 13.60 -8.06
N VAL A 312 -3.39 14.30 -8.96
CA VAL A 312 -3.15 13.83 -10.33
C VAL A 312 -1.86 13.01 -10.36
N PHE A 313 -1.91 11.84 -11.01
CA PHE A 313 -0.70 11.12 -11.41
C PHE A 313 -0.16 11.71 -12.72
N PRO A 314 1.03 12.35 -12.75
CA PRO A 314 1.44 13.16 -13.90
C PRO A 314 1.66 12.40 -15.20
N ALA A 315 2.01 11.11 -15.13
CA ALA A 315 2.29 10.29 -16.31
C ALA A 315 1.07 9.53 -16.86
N ALA A 316 -0.10 9.66 -16.20
CA ALA A 316 -1.35 9.05 -16.64
C ALA A 316 -1.71 9.48 -18.08
N GLY A 317 -2.24 8.53 -18.87
CA GLY A 317 -2.65 8.73 -20.25
C GLY A 317 -1.50 8.82 -21.26
N THR A 318 -0.28 8.47 -20.87
CA THR A 318 0.91 8.55 -21.74
C THR A 318 1.74 7.27 -21.69
N GLY A 319 2.40 6.91 -22.80
CA GLY A 319 3.31 5.78 -22.87
C GLY A 319 2.68 4.47 -22.37
N ILE A 320 3.40 3.77 -21.48
CA ILE A 320 2.94 2.51 -20.86
C ILE A 320 1.73 2.71 -19.91
N PHE A 321 1.35 3.96 -19.64
CA PHE A 321 0.21 4.35 -18.80
C PHE A 321 -0.94 4.93 -19.61
N SER A 322 -1.01 4.64 -20.91
CA SER A 322 -2.08 5.15 -21.80
C SER A 322 -3.49 4.82 -21.33
N HIS A 323 -3.67 3.70 -20.63
CA HIS A 323 -4.94 3.27 -20.01
C HIS A 323 -5.16 3.79 -18.58
N ILE A 324 -4.17 4.46 -17.99
CA ILE A 324 -4.29 5.00 -16.62
C ILE A 324 -4.95 6.38 -16.68
N SER A 325 -6.04 6.54 -15.93
CA SER A 325 -6.72 7.82 -15.80
C SER A 325 -6.00 8.77 -14.84
N ARG A 326 -6.02 10.07 -15.16
CA ARG A 326 -5.38 11.13 -14.34
C ARG A 326 -5.99 11.24 -12.94
N ILE A 327 -7.31 11.09 -12.88
CA ILE A 327 -8.15 11.00 -11.68
C ILE A 327 -8.95 9.69 -11.77
N PRO A 328 -9.46 9.12 -10.67
CA PRO A 328 -10.17 7.86 -10.72
C PRO A 328 -11.52 8.09 -11.42
N LEU A 329 -11.90 7.19 -12.33
CA LEU A 329 -13.19 7.23 -13.05
C LEU A 329 -14.17 6.20 -12.50
N GLU A 330 -13.63 5.14 -11.91
CA GLU A 330 -14.34 4.00 -11.35
C GLU A 330 -13.76 3.69 -9.96
N ASP A 331 -14.56 3.02 -9.13
CA ASP A 331 -14.11 2.47 -7.85
C ASP A 331 -13.47 1.09 -8.01
N PHE A 332 -13.17 0.42 -6.90
CA PHE A 332 -12.57 -0.92 -6.90
C PHE A 332 -13.43 -1.97 -7.65
N PHE A 333 -14.76 -1.83 -7.61
CA PHE A 333 -15.71 -2.80 -8.18
C PHE A 333 -16.15 -2.42 -9.61
N GLY A 334 -15.56 -1.36 -10.19
CA GLY A 334 -15.89 -0.89 -11.54
C GLY A 334 -17.11 0.03 -11.59
N ASN A 335 -17.61 0.51 -10.45
CA ASN A 335 -18.73 1.44 -10.45
C ASN A 335 -18.24 2.84 -10.81
N LEU A 336 -18.93 3.49 -11.75
CA LEU A 336 -18.61 4.86 -12.16
C LEU A 336 -18.70 5.82 -10.97
N LEU A 337 -17.65 6.62 -10.81
CA LEU A 337 -17.59 7.72 -9.87
C LEU A 337 -18.28 8.93 -10.51
N ALA A 338 -19.59 9.09 -10.27
CA ALA A 338 -20.29 10.34 -10.58
C ALA A 338 -19.75 11.46 -9.67
N GLU A 339 -19.62 12.68 -10.19
CA GLU A 339 -19.10 13.83 -9.42
C GLU A 339 -19.88 14.15 -8.13
N ASP A 340 -21.12 13.65 -8.02
CA ASP A 340 -22.12 14.13 -7.06
C ASP A 340 -22.39 13.13 -5.91
N ALA A 341 -21.83 11.91 -5.98
CA ALA A 341 -22.00 10.88 -4.95
C ALA A 341 -20.64 10.50 -4.36
N GLN A 342 -20.24 11.21 -3.31
CA GLN A 342 -19.06 10.85 -2.52
C GLN A 342 -19.41 9.76 -1.50
N PHE A 343 -18.55 8.75 -1.40
CA PHE A 343 -18.62 7.69 -0.40
C PHE A 343 -17.26 7.50 0.27
N ILE A 344 -17.27 6.78 1.39
CA ILE A 344 -16.12 6.46 2.21
C ILE A 344 -15.71 5.02 1.91
N GLY A 345 -14.41 4.78 1.83
CA GLY A 345 -13.84 3.47 1.53
C GLY A 345 -13.53 3.26 0.05
N ALA A 346 -13.02 2.07 -0.23
CA ALA A 346 -12.78 1.56 -1.57
C ALA A 346 -13.96 0.71 -2.01
N GLY A 347 -14.66 1.16 -3.05
CA GLY A 347 -15.72 0.40 -3.67
C GLY A 347 -17.02 0.39 -2.87
N THR A 348 -18.14 0.60 -3.55
CA THR A 348 -19.48 0.53 -2.95
C THR A 348 -20.45 -0.08 -3.95
N ASP A 349 -21.35 -0.94 -3.49
CA ASP A 349 -22.48 -1.42 -4.31
C ASP A 349 -23.55 -0.33 -4.42
#